data_AF-A0AA88FDW8-F1
#
_entry.id   AF-A0AA88FDW8-F1
#
_cell.length_a   1.000
_cell.length_b   1.000
_cell.length_c   1.000
_cell.angle_alpha   90.00
_cell.angle_beta   90.00
_cell.angle_gamma   90.00
#
_symmetry.space_group_name_H-M   'P 1'
#
loop_
_entity.id
_entity.type
_entity.pdbx_description
1 polymer ?
#
loop_
_entity_poly.entity_id
_entity_poly.type
_entity_poly.pdbx_seq_one_letter_code
_entity_poly.pdbx_strand_id
1 'polypeptide(L)'
;MQAGLANPQHHYLVCTNYFQTESGPVMLGTLHLHQSTVWQLVIGAEDFTCEVLLDSTDLQHRSPIRVSFDQVWQVMQGDGPQFDGDNPEDLLYENTSALSAFARQGLPQ
;
A
#
# COMPACT_ATOMS: atom_id res chain seq x y z
N MET A 1 19.92 -10.85 10.52
CA MET A 1 18.59 -10.98 9.89
C MET A 1 18.21 -9.61 9.38
N GLN A 2 17.99 -9.46 8.07
CA GLN A 2 17.38 -8.24 7.54
C GLN A 2 15.88 -8.29 7.83
N ALA A 3 15.29 -7.17 8.23
CA ALA A 3 13.88 -7.07 8.59
C ALA A 3 13.18 -6.05 7.68
N GLY A 4 11.85 -6.13 7.60
CA GLY A 4 11.06 -5.25 6.75
C GLY A 4 11.45 -5.38 5.27
N LEU A 5 11.36 -4.27 4.53
CA LEU A 5 11.73 -4.22 3.12
C LEU A 5 13.22 -4.48 2.84
N ALA A 6 14.10 -4.46 3.85
CA ALA A 6 15.49 -4.83 3.65
C ALA A 6 15.68 -6.33 3.38
N ASN A 7 14.67 -7.17 3.66
CA ASN A 7 14.68 -8.58 3.29
C ASN A 7 14.05 -8.76 1.89
N PRO A 8 14.79 -9.28 0.88
CA PRO A 8 14.26 -9.54 -0.46
C PRO A 8 13.10 -10.53 -0.52
N GLN A 9 12.88 -11.32 0.53
CA GLN A 9 11.76 -12.26 0.58
C GLN A 9 10.47 -11.59 1.04
N HIS A 10 10.53 -10.49 1.80
CA HIS A 10 9.34 -9.87 2.36
C HIS A 10 8.59 -9.07 1.30
N HIS A 11 7.32 -9.40 1.12
CA HIS A 11 6.36 -8.62 0.36
C HIS A 11 5.28 -8.10 1.28
N TYR A 12 4.84 -6.87 1.08
CA TYR A 12 3.72 -6.29 1.81
C TYR A 12 2.61 -5.86 0.85
N LEU A 13 1.37 -6.13 1.21
CA LEU A 13 0.19 -5.53 0.57
C LEU A 13 -0.41 -4.54 1.55
N VAL A 14 -0.54 -3.29 1.10
CA VAL A 14 -1.17 -2.22 1.88
C VAL A 14 -2.46 -1.83 1.18
N CYS A 15 -3.58 -2.19 1.78
CA CYS A 15 -4.90 -1.91 1.25
C CYS A 15 -5.42 -0.60 1.83
N THR A 16 -5.82 0.30 0.94
CA THR A 16 -6.16 1.69 1.27
C THR A 16 -7.54 2.05 0.73
N ASN A 17 -8.26 2.90 1.45
CA ASN A 17 -9.45 3.56 0.92
C ASN A 17 -9.06 4.61 -0.12
N TYR A 18 -7.88 5.20 0.06
CA TYR A 18 -7.44 6.39 -0.63
C TYR A 18 -5.93 6.62 -0.51
N PHE A 19 -5.29 7.09 -1.58
CA PHE A 19 -3.97 7.71 -1.52
C PHE A 19 -3.79 8.81 -2.55
N GLN A 20 -2.88 9.75 -2.30
CA GLN A 20 -2.60 10.88 -3.18
C GLN A 20 -1.51 10.54 -4.19
N THR A 21 -1.65 11.03 -5.42
CA THR A 21 -0.61 11.03 -6.47
C THR A 21 -0.53 12.42 -7.11
N GLU A 22 0.47 12.67 -7.95
CA GLU A 22 0.57 13.93 -8.70
C GLU A 22 -0.60 14.17 -9.67
N SER A 23 -1.18 13.09 -10.20
CA SER A 23 -2.31 13.15 -11.13
C SER A 23 -3.67 13.22 -10.41
N GLY A 24 -3.65 13.25 -9.08
CA GLY A 24 -4.83 13.23 -8.23
C GLY A 24 -4.95 11.94 -7.42
N PRO A 25 -6.03 11.80 -6.65
CA PRO A 25 -6.17 10.67 -5.76
C PRO A 25 -6.53 9.37 -6.46
N VAL A 26 -6.01 8.27 -5.93
CA VAL A 26 -6.47 6.92 -6.24
C VAL A 26 -7.41 6.47 -5.13
N MET A 27 -8.60 6.04 -5.50
CA MET A 27 -9.61 5.50 -4.58
C MET A 27 -9.57 3.97 -4.61
N LEU A 28 -9.75 3.33 -3.45
CA LEU A 28 -9.74 1.88 -3.29
C LEU A 28 -8.52 1.22 -3.96
N GLY A 29 -7.33 1.52 -3.44
CA GLY A 29 -6.08 1.04 -3.99
C GLY A 29 -5.37 0.02 -3.10
N THR A 30 -4.76 -0.98 -3.74
CA THR A 30 -3.83 -1.91 -3.10
C THR A 30 -2.41 -1.60 -3.57
N LEU A 31 -1.51 -1.36 -2.62
CA LEU A 31 -0.10 -1.09 -2.90
C LEU A 31 0.73 -2.33 -2.56
N HIS A 32 1.48 -2.82 -3.56
CA HIS A 32 2.48 -3.85 -3.35
C HIS A 32 3.82 -3.21 -2.99
N LEU A 33 4.21 -3.33 -1.72
CA LEU A 33 5.47 -2.82 -1.24
C LEU A 33 6.51 -3.94 -1.19
N HIS A 34 7.49 -3.86 -2.07
CA HIS A 34 8.68 -4.70 -2.10
C HIS A 34 9.89 -3.82 -2.43
N GLN A 35 11.09 -4.20 -1.98
CA GLN A 35 12.30 -3.41 -2.21
C GLN A 35 12.62 -3.12 -3.70
N SER A 36 12.06 -3.90 -4.63
CA SER A 36 12.24 -3.66 -6.07
C SER A 36 11.13 -2.81 -6.70
N THR A 37 10.06 -2.51 -5.96
CA THR A 37 8.87 -1.79 -6.46
C THR A 37 8.58 -0.50 -5.70
N VAL A 38 9.36 -0.22 -4.64
CA VAL A 38 9.22 0.97 -3.79
C VAL A 38 10.54 1.69 -3.66
N TRP A 39 10.51 3.01 -3.84
CA TRP A 39 11.67 3.88 -3.63
C TRP A 39 11.31 5.04 -2.70
N GLN A 40 12.35 5.64 -2.09
CA GLN A 40 12.21 6.83 -1.24
C GLN A 40 11.14 6.69 -0.14
N LEU A 41 10.98 5.50 0.43
CA LEU A 41 10.02 5.28 1.51
C LEU A 41 10.42 6.09 2.74
N VAL A 42 9.52 6.98 3.17
CA VAL A 42 9.61 7.73 4.40
C VAL A 42 8.34 7.44 5.20
N ILE A 43 8.52 6.98 6.44
CA ILE A 43 7.43 6.70 7.38
C ILE A 43 7.37 7.85 8.37
N GLY A 44 6.31 8.63 8.30
CA GLY A 44 5.99 9.70 9.24
C GLY A 44 5.17 9.21 10.42
N ALA A 45 4.68 10.14 11.23
CA ALA A 45 3.82 9.84 12.37
C ALA A 45 2.37 9.49 11.96
N GLU A 46 1.88 10.10 10.87
CA GLU A 46 0.48 10.00 10.42
C GLU A 46 0.34 9.43 9.01
N ASP A 47 1.45 9.33 8.27
CA ASP A 47 1.48 8.90 6.88
C ASP A 47 2.78 8.20 6.53
N PHE A 48 2.82 7.65 5.33
CA PHE A 48 4.07 7.39 4.63
C PHE A 48 4.03 7.99 3.23
N THR A 49 5.22 8.32 2.72
CA THR A 49 5.44 8.72 1.33
C THR A 49 6.42 7.76 0.68
N CYS A 50 6.19 7.45 -0.59
CA CYS A 50 7.13 6.68 -1.39
C CYS A 50 6.91 6.92 -2.88
N GLU A 51 7.79 6.37 -3.70
CA GLU A 51 7.65 6.24 -5.13
C GLU A 51 7.27 4.80 -5.48
N VAL A 52 6.30 4.62 -6.37
CA VAL A 52 5.84 3.31 -6.87
C VAL A 52 5.59 3.33 -8.38
N LEU A 53 5.41 2.16 -8.97
CA LEU A 53 4.95 2.03 -10.36
C LEU A 53 3.42 1.91 -10.37
N LEU A 54 2.73 2.93 -10.89
CA LEU A 54 1.27 2.90 -11.06
C LEU A 54 0.84 2.63 -12.51
N ASP A 55 1.67 3.01 -13.48
CA ASP A 55 1.40 2.81 -14.90
C ASP A 55 2.03 1.48 -15.37
N SER A 56 1.19 0.50 -15.70
CA SER A 56 1.66 -0.77 -16.25
C SER A 56 2.31 -0.66 -17.64
N THR A 57 2.10 0.46 -18.34
CA THR A 57 2.65 0.75 -19.67
C THR A 57 3.96 1.52 -19.62
N ASP A 58 4.28 2.16 -18.49
CA ASP A 58 5.54 2.86 -18.25
C ASP A 58 6.18 2.41 -16.92
N LEU A 59 6.97 1.34 -17.00
CA LEU A 59 7.70 0.78 -15.86
C LEU A 59 8.94 1.59 -15.45
N GLN A 60 9.23 2.71 -16.14
CA GLN A 60 10.33 3.61 -15.77
C GLN A 60 9.82 4.83 -15.01
N HIS A 61 8.55 5.20 -15.19
CA HIS A 61 7.93 6.28 -14.46
C HIS A 61 7.60 5.88 -13.02
N ARG A 62 8.27 6.54 -12.08
CA ARG A 62 8.02 6.39 -10.65
C ARG A 62 7.08 7.49 -10.19
N SER A 63 5.88 7.11 -9.78
CA SER A 63 4.88 8.04 -9.28
C SER A 63 5.07 8.23 -7.78
N PRO A 64 5.31 9.46 -7.31
CA PRO A 64 5.33 9.73 -5.87
C PRO A 64 3.91 9.68 -5.33
N ILE A 65 3.75 9.02 -4.19
CA ILE A 65 2.48 8.86 -3.49
C ILE A 65 2.59 9.27 -2.02
N ARG A 66 1.44 9.63 -1.45
CA ARG A 66 1.27 9.81 -0.01
C ARG A 66 0.06 9.03 0.47
N VAL A 67 0.27 8.20 1.50
CA VAL A 67 -0.76 7.36 2.10
C VAL A 67 -0.86 7.72 3.57
N SER A 68 -2.03 8.19 3.98
CA SER A 68 -2.31 8.48 5.39
C SER A 68 -2.77 7.20 6.10
N PHE A 69 -2.31 6.96 7.33
CA PHE A 69 -2.57 5.69 8.04
C PHE A 69 -4.04 5.47 8.38
N ASP A 70 -4.80 6.55 8.55
CA ASP A 70 -6.26 6.54 8.72
C ASP A 70 -7.01 6.04 7.48
N GLN A 71 -6.37 6.04 6.29
CA GLN A 71 -6.91 5.47 5.06
C GLN A 71 -6.51 4.01 4.85
N VAL A 72 -5.58 3.48 5.63
CA VAL A 72 -5.16 2.08 5.55
C VAL A 72 -6.14 1.23 6.35
N TRP A 73 -6.76 0.26 5.67
CA TRP A 73 -7.72 -0.66 6.30
C TRP A 73 -7.19 -2.09 6.42
N GLN A 74 -6.10 -2.43 5.74
CA GLN A 74 -5.44 -3.72 5.89
C GLN A 74 -3.96 -3.65 5.49
N VAL A 75 -3.11 -4.37 6.22
CA VAL A 75 -1.72 -4.64 5.83
C VAL A 75 -1.46 -6.12 5.95
N MET A 76 -0.90 -6.71 4.91
CA MET A 76 -0.52 -8.11 4.86
C MET A 76 0.96 -8.24 4.53
N GLN A 77 1.61 -9.30 5.02
CA GLN A 77 2.96 -9.67 4.69
C GLN A 77 3.01 -11.16 4.34
N GLY A 78 3.69 -11.48 3.25
CA GLY A 78 4.09 -12.85 2.94
C GLY A 78 5.50 -12.89 2.38
N ASP A 79 6.03 -14.10 2.30
CA ASP A 79 7.37 -14.36 1.78
C ASP A 79 7.34 -14.95 0.38
N GLY A 80 8.20 -14.42 -0.49
CA GLY A 80 8.41 -14.92 -1.84
C GLY A 80 7.42 -14.41 -2.90
N PRO A 81 7.71 -14.67 -4.19
CA PRO A 81 7.04 -14.05 -5.33
C PRO A 81 5.61 -14.54 -5.58
N GLN A 82 5.16 -15.55 -4.84
CA GLN A 82 3.82 -16.15 -4.94
C GLN A 82 2.84 -15.58 -3.91
N PHE A 83 3.26 -14.59 -3.13
CA PHE A 83 2.39 -13.90 -2.17
C PHE A 83 1.24 -13.19 -2.90
N ASP A 84 0.01 -13.68 -2.66
CA ASP A 84 -1.25 -13.13 -3.18
C ASP A 84 -2.08 -12.43 -2.09
N GLY A 85 -1.74 -12.64 -0.81
CA GLY A 85 -2.48 -12.07 0.32
C GLY A 85 -3.78 -12.79 0.62
N ASP A 86 -3.93 -14.06 0.25
CA ASP A 86 -5.17 -14.81 0.52
C ASP A 86 -5.11 -15.61 1.85
N ASN A 87 -3.93 -15.73 2.49
CA ASN A 87 -3.81 -16.49 3.73
C ASN A 87 -4.07 -15.60 4.96
N PRO A 88 -4.91 -16.05 5.92
CA PRO A 88 -5.13 -15.32 7.17
C PRO A 88 -3.87 -15.10 8.00
N GLU A 89 -2.87 -15.97 7.86
CA GLU A 89 -1.59 -15.88 8.56
C GLU A 89 -0.72 -14.72 8.07
N ASP A 90 -1.03 -14.18 6.88
CA ASP A 90 -0.31 -13.05 6.29
C ASP A 90 -0.76 -11.70 6.90
N LEU A 91 -1.82 -11.68 7.72
CA LEU A 91 -2.41 -10.44 8.23
C LEU A 91 -1.56 -9.81 9.34
N LEU A 92 -1.07 -8.59 9.11
CA LEU A 92 -0.36 -7.79 10.11
C LEU A 92 -1.24 -6.72 10.77
N TYR A 93 -2.20 -6.18 10.03
CA TYR A 93 -3.10 -5.13 10.51
C TYR A 93 -4.42 -5.19 9.76
N GLU A 94 -5.51 -4.94 10.47
CA GLU A 94 -6.85 -4.80 9.89
C GLU A 94 -7.66 -3.75 10.64
N ASN A 95 -8.39 -2.92 9.88
CA ASN A 95 -9.36 -1.97 10.38
C ASN A 95 -10.57 -1.91 9.42
N THR A 96 -11.41 -2.93 9.50
CA THR A 96 -12.64 -3.05 8.70
C THR A 96 -13.66 -1.92 8.97
N SER A 97 -13.53 -1.21 10.10
CA SER A 97 -14.37 -0.04 10.39
C SER A 97 -14.05 1.13 9.46
N ALA A 98 -12.78 1.36 9.14
CA ALA A 98 -12.37 2.38 8.19
C ALA A 98 -12.90 2.08 6.78
N LEU A 99 -12.80 0.83 6.33
CA LEU A 99 -13.36 0.39 5.05
C LEU A 99 -14.88 0.54 5.01
N SER A 100 -15.57 0.11 6.07
CA SER A 100 -17.02 0.22 6.17
C SER A 100 -17.51 1.68 6.19
N ALA A 101 -16.78 2.57 6.84
CA ALA A 101 -17.09 4.01 6.87
C ALA A 101 -16.95 4.62 5.48
N PHE A 102 -15.86 4.31 4.76
CA PHE A 102 -15.66 4.73 3.38
C PHE A 102 -16.80 4.24 2.47
N ALA A 103 -17.14 2.95 2.55
CA ALA A 103 -18.22 2.37 1.74
C ALA A 103 -19.59 3.03 1.99
N ARG A 104 -19.86 3.49 3.22
CA ARG A 104 -21.11 4.17 3.60
C ARG A 104 -21.19 5.62 3.16
N GLN A 105 -20.05 6.32 3.09
CA GLN A 105 -20.02 7.73 2.64
C GLN A 105 -20.32 7.86 1.15
N GLY A 106 -20.10 6.79 0.36
CA GLY A 106 -20.17 6.83 -1.09
C GLY A 106 -18.96 7.55 -1.70
N LEU A 107 -18.72 7.36 -3.00
CA LEU A 107 -17.68 8.11 -3.71
C LEU A 107 -18.01 9.61 -3.60
N PRO A 108 -17.09 10.48 -3.14
CA PRO A 108 -17.29 11.91 -3.28
C PRO A 108 -17.50 12.21 -4.78
N GLN A 109 -18.64 12.82 -5.10
CA GLN A 109 -18.96 13.30 -6.45
C GLN A 109 -18.03 14.45 -6.84
#